data_AF-A0A818VI87-F1
#
_entry.id   AF-A0A818VI87-F1
#
_cell.length_a   1.000
_cell.length_b   1.000
_cell.length_c   1.000
_cell.angle_alpha   90.00
_cell.angle_beta   90.00
_cell.angle_gamma   90.00
#
_symmetry.space_group_name_H-M   'P 1'
#
loop_
_entity.id
_entity.type
_entity.pdbx_description
1 polymer ?
#
loop_
_entity_poly.entity_id
_entity_poly.type
_entity_poly.pdbx_seq_one_letter_code
_entity_poly.pdbx_strand_id
1 'polypeptide(L)'
;MGNNTSNTIAINLDRTNDFYFSGEYVSGSVNLNIMEGKLEANEINLTLIGEIGYTTTQTISSGKGRTSTQTKYHHIPFYSAKAIFARPDLGQKELVYNQGHYSWPFQILLTEHLPPTLNQPQSYPHVRYYLQVMIEKT
;
A
#
# COMPACT_ATOMS: atom_id res chain seq x y z
N MET A 1 16.59 -26.24 -9.59
CA MET A 1 16.60 -25.05 -10.45
C MET A 1 15.42 -24.20 -10.03
N GLY A 2 15.65 -23.08 -9.33
CA GLY A 2 14.59 -22.22 -8.83
C GLY A 2 14.14 -21.24 -9.90
N ASN A 3 12.86 -21.32 -10.31
CA ASN A 3 12.23 -20.33 -11.19
C ASN A 3 12.12 -19.01 -10.45
N ASN A 4 13.07 -18.11 -10.67
CA ASN A 4 13.02 -16.76 -10.16
C ASN A 4 12.39 -15.87 -11.23
N THR A 5 11.07 -16.00 -11.44
CA THR A 5 10.30 -15.08 -12.29
C THR A 5 10.25 -13.72 -11.60
N SER A 6 11.31 -12.93 -11.79
CA SER A 6 11.48 -11.63 -11.15
C SER A 6 10.65 -10.58 -11.89
N ASN A 7 9.33 -10.64 -11.72
CA ASN A 7 8.46 -9.56 -12.17
C ASN A 7 8.75 -8.32 -11.32
N THR A 8 8.89 -7.15 -11.95
CA THR A 8 9.12 -5.90 -11.22
C THR A 8 7.88 -5.02 -11.30
N ILE A 9 7.58 -4.34 -10.20
CA ILE A 9 6.50 -3.38 -10.13
C ILE A 9 7.01 -2.09 -9.50
N ALA A 10 6.69 -0.96 -10.13
CA ALA A 10 7.13 0.35 -9.69
C ALA A 10 5.99 1.36 -9.79
N ILE A 11 5.90 2.23 -8.78
CA ILE A 11 4.99 3.37 -8.76
C ILE A 11 5.83 4.61 -9.05
N ASN A 12 5.43 5.39 -10.05
CA ASN A 12 6.11 6.63 -10.43
C ASN A 12 5.12 7.77 -10.29
N LEU A 13 5.40 8.72 -9.41
CA LEU A 13 4.58 9.91 -9.22
C LEU A 13 4.94 10.97 -10.26
N ASP A 14 3.96 11.73 -10.73
CA ASP A 14 4.17 12.72 -11.80
C ASP A 14 5.01 13.92 -11.34
N ARG A 15 5.01 14.20 -10.03
CA ARG A 15 5.73 15.32 -9.43
C ARG A 15 6.87 14.85 -8.54
N THR A 16 7.94 15.63 -8.53
CA THR A 16 9.18 15.34 -7.80
C THR A 16 9.11 15.68 -6.31
N ASN A 17 8.08 16.43 -5.88
CA ASN A 17 7.91 16.84 -4.50
C ASN A 17 6.92 15.92 -3.78
N ASP A 18 7.32 15.44 -2.60
CA ASP A 18 6.58 14.42 -1.84
C ASP A 18 5.52 14.98 -0.86
N PHE A 19 5.20 16.28 -0.91
CA PHE A 19 4.25 16.89 0.04
C PHE A 19 2.90 17.23 -0.63
N TYR A 20 1.82 16.54 -0.25
CA TYR A 20 0.47 16.74 -0.79
C TYR A 20 -0.42 17.44 0.23
N PHE A 21 -1.30 18.32 -0.24
CA PHE A 21 -2.37 18.91 0.59
C PHE A 21 -3.70 18.18 0.40
N SER A 22 -4.58 18.24 1.40
CA SER A 22 -5.97 17.80 1.23
C SER A 22 -6.63 18.54 0.07
N GLY A 23 -7.51 17.85 -0.66
CA GLY A 23 -8.14 18.38 -1.87
C GLY A 23 -7.25 18.32 -3.13
N GLU A 24 -5.97 17.96 -3.03
CA GLU A 24 -5.10 17.78 -4.20
C GLU A 24 -5.24 16.38 -4.82
N TYR A 25 -4.88 16.29 -6.10
CA TYR A 25 -4.71 15.02 -6.79
C TYR A 25 -3.30 14.45 -6.58
N VAL A 26 -3.24 13.17 -6.22
CA VAL A 26 -2.06 12.32 -6.34
C VAL A 26 -2.14 11.60 -7.69
N SER A 27 -1.20 11.87 -8.59
CA SER A 27 -1.17 11.25 -9.92
C SER A 27 0.18 10.64 -10.25
N GLY A 28 0.16 9.65 -11.14
CA GLY A 28 1.34 8.92 -11.54
C GLY A 28 1.02 7.73 -12.45
N SER A 29 1.98 6.83 -12.55
CA SER A 29 1.84 5.55 -13.26
C SER A 29 2.33 4.38 -12.43
N VAL A 30 1.64 3.26 -12.56
CA VAL A 30 2.10 1.95 -12.08
C VAL A 30 2.65 1.18 -13.26
N ASN A 31 3.93 0.81 -13.19
CA ASN A 31 4.64 0.10 -14.24
C ASN A 31 4.91 -1.34 -13.77
N LEU A 32 4.42 -2.31 -14.52
CA LEU A 32 4.65 -3.73 -14.32
C LEU A 32 5.49 -4.27 -15.47
N ASN A 33 6.59 -4.93 -15.15
CA ASN A 33 7.40 -5.67 -16.10
C ASN A 33 7.34 -7.16 -15.77
N ILE A 34 6.76 -7.94 -16.68
CA ILE A 34 6.75 -9.40 -16.61
C ILE A 34 7.90 -9.89 -17.47
N MET A 35 8.99 -10.33 -16.84
CA MET A 35 10.20 -10.74 -17.56
C MET A 35 10.05 -12.12 -18.19
N GLU A 36 9.34 -13.04 -17.52
CA GLU A 36 9.12 -14.41 -17.98
C GLU A 36 7.76 -14.94 -17.51
N GLY A 37 7.15 -15.81 -18.30
CA GLY A 37 5.89 -16.47 -17.98
C GLY A 37 4.66 -15.58 -18.18
N LYS A 38 3.68 -15.75 -17.29
CA LYS A 38 2.42 -15.01 -17.27
C LYS A 38 2.02 -14.65 -15.84
N LEU A 39 1.27 -13.57 -15.70
CA LEU A 39 0.59 -13.19 -14.47
C LEU A 39 -0.90 -13.42 -14.63
N GLU A 40 -1.46 -14.21 -13.72
CA GLU A 40 -2.90 -14.43 -13.59
C GLU A 40 -3.41 -13.63 -12.39
N ALA A 41 -4.47 -12.85 -12.58
CA ALA A 41 -5.03 -11.99 -11.54
C ALA A 41 -6.55 -11.84 -11.68
N ASN A 42 -7.24 -11.73 -10.55
CA ASN A 42 -8.65 -11.36 -10.47
C ASN A 42 -8.85 -9.85 -10.42
N GLU A 43 -7.86 -9.12 -9.90
CA GLU A 43 -7.90 -7.67 -9.87
C GLU A 43 -6.49 -7.11 -9.78
N ILE A 44 -6.25 -6.01 -10.50
CA ILE A 44 -5.08 -5.17 -10.30
C ILE A 44 -5.57 -3.78 -9.90
N ASN A 45 -5.13 -3.31 -8.75
CA ASN A 45 -5.51 -2.01 -8.23
C ASN A 45 -4.35 -1.33 -7.50
N LEU A 46 -4.45 -0.02 -7.35
CA LEU A 46 -3.63 0.80 -6.48
C LEU A 46 -4.50 1.32 -5.34
N THR A 47 -4.02 1.21 -4.11
CA THR A 47 -4.68 1.77 -2.94
C THR A 47 -3.75 2.77 -2.26
N LEU A 48 -4.24 3.99 -2.04
CA LEU A 48 -3.65 4.98 -1.15
C LEU A 48 -4.20 4.76 0.25
N ILE A 49 -3.33 4.55 1.23
CA ILE A 49 -3.69 4.27 2.62
C ILE A 49 -3.12 5.35 3.53
N GLY A 50 -3.96 5.91 4.40
CA GLY A 50 -3.53 6.70 5.56
C GLY A 50 -3.61 5.84 6.83
N GLU A 51 -2.52 5.79 7.59
CA GLU A 51 -2.38 4.95 8.78
C GLU A 51 -1.86 5.75 9.97
N ILE A 52 -2.42 5.48 11.16
CA ILE A 52 -1.85 5.91 12.44
C ILE A 52 -1.11 4.74 13.08
N GLY A 53 0.14 4.98 13.46
CA GLY A 53 0.93 4.08 14.28
C GLY A 53 1.04 4.61 15.71
N TYR A 54 0.81 3.77 16.73
CA TYR A 54 1.04 4.12 18.14
C TYR A 54 1.44 2.92 18.99
N THR A 55 1.98 3.19 20.18
CA THR A 55 2.36 2.14 21.14
C THR A 55 1.56 2.22 22.42
N THR A 56 1.32 1.08 23.05
CA THR A 56 0.73 0.98 24.38
C THR A 56 1.62 0.14 25.26
N THR A 57 2.00 0.64 26.43
CA THR A 57 2.86 -0.05 27.38
C THR A 57 2.03 -0.56 28.56
N GLN A 58 2.17 -1.84 28.89
CA GLN A 58 1.51 -2.46 30.05
C GLN A 58 2.57 -3.04 30.96
N THR A 59 2.51 -2.67 32.24
CA THR A 59 3.36 -3.23 33.30
C THR A 59 2.59 -4.33 34.00
N ILE A 60 3.06 -5.58 33.85
CA ILE A 60 2.47 -6.76 34.47
C ILE A 60 3.30 -7.10 35.71
N SER A 61 2.68 -6.95 36.89
CA SER A 61 3.27 -7.42 38.14
C SER A 61 2.85 -8.87 38.39
N SER A 62 3.81 -9.79 38.36
CA SER A 62 3.57 -11.15 38.86
C SER A 62 3.76 -11.14 40.37
N GLY A 63 2.82 -11.71 41.13
CA GLY A 63 2.78 -11.71 42.61
C GLY A 63 4.01 -12.25 43.36
N LYS A 64 5.10 -12.58 42.66
CA LYS A 64 6.44 -12.91 43.21
C LYS A 64 7.44 -11.74 43.12
N GLY A 65 6.96 -10.50 43.00
CA GLY A 65 7.81 -9.29 42.94
C GLY A 65 8.54 -9.08 41.61
N ARG A 66 8.21 -9.87 40.58
CA ARG A 66 8.79 -9.74 39.24
C ARG A 66 7.86 -8.90 38.38
N THR A 67 8.38 -7.77 37.93
CA THR A 67 7.66 -6.84 37.05
C THR A 67 8.14 -7.04 35.63
N SER A 68 7.21 -7.16 34.67
CA SER A 68 7.52 -7.22 33.24
C SER A 68 6.81 -6.08 32.53
N THR A 69 7.52 -5.37 31.65
CA THR A 69 6.96 -4.32 30.82
C THR A 69 6.78 -4.87 29.40
N GLN A 70 5.55 -4.84 28.90
CA GLN A 70 5.21 -5.24 27.54
C GLN A 70 4.75 -4.03 26.75
N THR A 71 5.45 -3.73 25.65
CA THR A 71 5.04 -2.72 24.68
C THR A 71 4.33 -3.39 23.51
N LYS A 72 3.12 -2.95 23.19
CA LYS A 72 2.36 -3.36 22.00
C LYS A 72 2.39 -2.24 20.97
N TYR A 73 2.51 -2.60 19.70
CA TYR A 73 2.53 -1.70 18.56
C TYR A 73 1.24 -1.85 17.79
N HIS A 74 0.61 -0.74 17.44
CA HIS A 74 -0.68 -0.70 16.75
C HIS A 74 -0.54 0.11 15.47
N HIS A 75 -1.19 -0.39 14.42
CA HIS A 75 -1.28 0.23 13.11
C HIS A 75 -2.73 0.20 12.68
N ILE A 76 -3.36 1.37 12.58
CA ILE A 76 -4.77 1.48 12.27
C ILE A 76 -4.94 2.33 11.02
N PRO A 77 -5.44 1.76 9.91
CA PRO A 77 -5.80 2.54 8.73
C PRO A 77 -7.01 3.42 9.07
N PHE A 78 -6.93 4.71 8.76
CA PHE A 78 -8.04 5.66 8.93
C PHE A 78 -8.53 6.23 7.60
N TYR A 79 -7.77 6.05 6.52
CA TYR A 79 -8.10 6.54 5.19
C TYR A 79 -7.71 5.50 4.13
N SER A 80 -8.55 5.35 3.11
CA SER A 80 -8.29 4.50 1.96
C SER A 80 -8.95 5.05 0.71
N ALA A 81 -8.21 5.13 -0.39
CA ALA A 81 -8.74 5.46 -1.71
C ALA A 81 -8.17 4.50 -2.74
N LYS A 82 -9.04 3.91 -3.57
CA LYS A 82 -8.70 2.80 -4.48
C LYS A 82 -8.88 3.21 -5.93
N ALA A 83 -7.86 2.97 -6.75
CA ALA A 83 -7.90 3.07 -8.21
C ALA A 83 -7.78 1.66 -8.81
N ILE A 84 -8.83 1.22 -9.51
CA ILE A 84 -8.87 -0.11 -10.14
C ILE A 84 -8.33 0.03 -11.56
N PHE A 85 -7.33 -0.78 -11.91
CA PHE A 85 -6.74 -0.77 -13.25
C PHE A 85 -7.34 -1.83 -14.16
N ALA A 86 -7.61 -3.01 -13.61
CA ALA A 86 -8.16 -4.11 -14.37
C ALA A 86 -8.97 -5.07 -13.49
N ARG A 87 -10.07 -5.57 -14.06
CA ARG A 87 -10.92 -6.66 -13.56
C ARG A 87 -11.38 -7.51 -14.74
N PRO A 88 -11.61 -8.82 -14.56
CA PRO A 88 -12.20 -9.66 -15.59
C PRO A 88 -13.56 -9.12 -16.05
N ASP A 89 -13.80 -9.16 -17.36
CA ASP A 89 -15.12 -8.87 -17.91
C ASP A 89 -16.14 -9.95 -17.54
N LEU A 90 -17.43 -9.64 -17.72
CA LEU A 90 -18.52 -10.60 -17.52
C LEU A 90 -18.31 -11.85 -18.40
N GLY A 91 -18.09 -13.01 -17.75
CA GLY A 91 -17.84 -14.28 -18.41
C GLY A 91 -16.35 -14.63 -18.61
N GLN A 92 -15.44 -13.70 -18.31
CA GLN A 92 -14.01 -13.98 -18.22
C GLN A 92 -13.67 -14.50 -16.82
N LYS A 93 -12.92 -15.61 -16.74
CA LYS A 93 -12.56 -16.23 -15.46
C LYS A 93 -11.50 -15.40 -14.70
N GLU A 94 -10.46 -14.97 -15.40
CA GLU A 94 -9.33 -14.24 -14.81
C GLU A 94 -8.63 -13.36 -15.86
N LEU A 95 -7.86 -12.37 -15.41
CA LEU A 95 -6.96 -11.58 -16.24
C LEU A 95 -5.67 -12.36 -16.46
N VAL A 96 -5.18 -12.39 -17.70
CA VAL A 96 -3.91 -13.03 -18.05
C VAL A 96 -3.01 -12.01 -18.74
N TYR A 97 -1.89 -11.68 -18.10
CA TYR A 97 -0.86 -10.81 -18.65
C TYR A 97 0.36 -11.65 -19.03
N ASN A 98 0.72 -11.64 -20.31
CA ASN A 98 1.91 -12.33 -20.81
C ASN A 98 3.18 -11.52 -20.53
N GLN A 99 4.34 -12.10 -20.82
CA GLN A 99 5.61 -11.38 -20.82
C GLN A 99 5.50 -10.03 -21.56
N GLY A 100 5.97 -8.97 -20.91
CA GLY A 100 5.88 -7.61 -21.46
C GLY A 100 5.86 -6.51 -20.40
N HIS A 101 5.75 -5.28 -20.89
CA HIS A 101 5.67 -4.07 -20.08
C HIS A 101 4.23 -3.55 -20.10
N TYR A 102 3.67 -3.34 -18.91
CA TYR A 102 2.34 -2.79 -18.70
C TYR A 102 2.45 -1.53 -17.87
N SER A 103 1.65 -0.53 -18.22
CA SER A 103 1.62 0.75 -17.53
C SER A 103 0.18 1.19 -17.35
N TRP A 104 -0.19 1.54 -16.12
CA TRP A 104 -1.50 2.09 -15.79
C TRP A 104 -1.34 3.48 -15.17
N PRO A 105 -1.86 4.53 -15.82
CA PRO A 105 -1.94 5.83 -15.18
C PRO A 105 -2.96 5.79 -14.04
N PHE A 106 -2.73 6.58 -13.00
CA PHE A 106 -3.67 6.75 -11.91
C PHE A 106 -3.78 8.22 -11.51
N GLN A 107 -4.94 8.55 -10.96
CA GLN A 107 -5.20 9.83 -10.32
C GLN A 107 -6.16 9.59 -9.16
N ILE A 108 -5.76 10.00 -7.95
CA ILE A 108 -6.53 9.83 -6.72
C ILE A 108 -6.71 11.22 -6.09
N LEU A 109 -7.96 11.62 -5.85
CA LEU A 109 -8.27 12.85 -5.12
C LEU A 109 -8.10 12.61 -3.62
N LEU A 110 -7.31 13.45 -2.94
CA LEU A 110 -7.22 13.46 -1.50
C LEU A 110 -8.46 14.10 -0.89
N THR A 111 -9.13 13.40 0.02
CA THR A 111 -10.29 13.97 0.71
C THR A 111 -9.89 15.19 1.54
N GLU A 112 -10.87 16.05 1.80
CA GLU A 112 -10.73 17.17 2.72
C GLU A 112 -10.41 16.69 4.14
N HIS A 113 -9.69 17.53 4.89
CA HIS A 113 -9.40 17.33 6.32
C HIS A 113 -8.58 16.08 6.68
N LEU A 114 -7.64 15.68 5.83
CA LEU A 114 -6.69 14.61 6.17
C LEU A 114 -5.68 15.11 7.23
N PRO A 115 -5.38 14.32 8.28
CA PRO A 115 -4.36 14.69 9.25
C PRO A 115 -2.99 14.77 8.56
N PRO A 116 -2.14 15.77 8.89
CA PRO A 116 -0.82 15.88 8.31
C PRO A 116 0.05 14.68 8.73
N THR A 117 1.03 14.33 7.89
CA THR A 117 2.08 13.37 8.26
C THR A 117 2.75 13.83 9.56
N LEU A 118 2.93 12.90 10.49
CA LEU A 118 3.51 13.14 11.81
C LEU A 118 4.63 12.13 12.03
N ASN A 119 5.80 12.64 12.43
CA ASN A 119 7.02 11.87 12.69
C ASN A 119 7.49 11.03 11.49
N GLN A 120 8.72 10.50 11.58
CA GLN A 120 9.19 9.53 10.60
C GLN A 120 8.47 8.19 10.79
N PRO A 121 8.26 7.38 9.73
CA PRO A 121 7.54 6.11 9.82
C PRO A 121 8.08 5.10 10.85
N GLN A 122 9.36 5.22 11.23
CA GLN A 122 10.02 4.37 12.21
C GLN A 122 9.83 4.85 13.66
N SER A 123 9.24 6.02 13.87
CA SER A 123 8.99 6.63 15.19
C SER A 123 7.50 6.55 15.55
N TYR A 124 7.21 6.39 16.84
CA TYR A 124 5.84 6.35 17.36
C TYR A 124 5.57 7.53 18.31
N PRO A 125 4.35 8.11 18.28
CA PRO A 125 3.28 7.85 17.32
C PRO A 125 3.62 8.41 15.93
N HIS A 126 2.99 7.91 14.87
CA HIS A 126 3.08 8.51 13.55
C HIS A 126 1.75 8.55 12.83
N VAL A 127 1.65 9.48 11.87
CA VAL A 127 0.63 9.52 10.83
C VAL A 127 1.37 9.41 9.52
N ARG A 128 1.05 8.42 8.69
CA ARG A 128 1.72 8.21 7.39
C ARG A 128 0.74 7.90 6.28
N TYR A 129 1.14 8.21 5.06
CA TYR A 129 0.43 7.89 3.83
C TYR A 129 1.35 7.09 2.92
N TYR A 130 0.82 6.06 2.27
CA TYR A 130 1.58 5.26 1.31
C TYR A 130 0.68 4.68 0.23
N LEU A 131 1.27 4.44 -0.93
CA LEU A 131 0.63 3.78 -2.06
C LEU A 131 1.00 2.30 -2.07
N GLN A 132 0.01 1.45 -2.29
CA GLN A 132 0.17 0.01 -2.36
C GLN A 132 -0.48 -0.52 -3.63
N VAL A 133 0.28 -1.21 -4.48
CA VAL A 133 -0.29 -1.97 -5.59
C VAL A 133 -0.69 -3.35 -5.08
N MET A 134 -1.93 -3.73 -5.36
CA MET A 134 -2.46 -5.06 -5.05
C MET A 134 -2.75 -5.80 -6.35
N ILE A 135 -2.21 -7.01 -6.43
CA ILE A 135 -2.51 -7.97 -7.48
C ILE A 135 -3.18 -9.15 -6.79
N GLU A 136 -4.50 -9.22 -6.88
CA GLU A 136 -5.28 -10.30 -6.30
C GLU A 136 -5.13 -11.53 -7.21
N LYS A 137 -4.43 -12.55 -6.72
CA LYS A 137 -4.24 -13.83 -7.42
C LYS A 137 -5.47 -14.71 -7.25
N THR A 138 -5.63 -15.65 -8.18
CA THR A 138 -6.62 -16.73 -8.15
C THR A 138 -6.33 -17.74 -7.05
#